data_AF-A0A955AJ08-F1
#
_entry.id   AF-A0A955AJ08-F1
#
_cell.length_a   1.000
_cell.length_b   1.000
_cell.length_c   1.000
_cell.angle_alpha   90.00
_cell.angle_beta   90.00
_cell.angle_gamma   90.00
#
_symmetry.space_group_name_H-M   'P 1'
#
loop_
_entity.id
_entity.type
_entity.pdbx_description
1 polymer ?
#
loop_
_entity_poly.entity_id
_entity_poly.type
_entity_poly.pdbx_seq_one_letter_code
_entity_poly.pdbx_strand_id
1 'polypeptide(L)' 'MSQAIDSDHLAQWRKRLAQFRISRLSATEFCRRESISEGKFYYWSRRLKKLDAASALKPLIA' A
#
# COMPACT_ATOMS: atom_id res chain seq x y z
N MET A 1 15.77 -7.40 -15.15
CA MET A 1 15.07 -6.14 -15.45
C MET A 1 13.87 -6.06 -14.53
N SER A 2 13.90 -5.28 -13.43
CA SER A 2 12.85 -5.45 -12.39
C SER A 2 12.40 -4.17 -11.68
N GLN A 3 13.12 -3.07 -11.79
CA GLN A 3 12.89 -1.92 -10.90
C GLN A 3 11.72 -1.02 -11.30
N ALA A 4 11.33 -1.02 -12.57
CA ALA A 4 10.21 -0.21 -13.07
C ALA A 4 8.84 -0.81 -12.74
N ILE A 5 8.74 -2.15 -12.70
CA ILE A 5 7.47 -2.86 -12.42
C ILE A 5 7.05 -2.67 -10.96
N ASP A 6 8.01 -2.60 -10.04
CA ASP A 6 7.70 -2.31 -8.62
C ASP A 6 7.07 -0.93 -8.42
N SER A 7 7.45 0.08 -9.23
CA SER A 7 6.98 1.47 -9.03
C SER A 7 5.53 1.68 -9.46
N ASP A 8 5.10 1.13 -10.60
CA ASP A 8 3.70 1.21 -11.03
C ASP A 8 2.78 0.44 -10.07
N HIS A 9 3.22 -0.75 -9.66
CA HIS A 9 2.48 -1.57 -8.73
C HIS A 9 2.38 -0.90 -7.34
N LEU A 10 3.41 -0.19 -6.90
CA LEU A 10 3.40 0.59 -5.67
C LEU A 10 2.36 1.73 -5.72
N ALA A 11 2.33 2.50 -6.81
CA ALA A 11 1.39 3.61 -6.98
C ALA A 11 -0.07 3.12 -6.96
N GLN A 12 -0.33 1.99 -7.63
CA GLN A 12 -1.63 1.34 -7.61
C GLN A 12 -2.05 0.92 -6.20
N TRP A 13 -1.16 0.27 -5.43
CA TRP A 13 -1.46 -0.12 -4.05
C TRP A 13 -1.63 1.06 -3.10
N ARG A 14 -0.90 2.15 -3.32
CA ARG A 14 -1.04 3.38 -2.54
C ARG A 14 -2.42 4.01 -2.76
N LYS A 15 -2.91 4.02 -4.01
CA LYS A 15 -4.27 4.47 -4.34
C LYS A 15 -5.34 3.55 -3.72
N ARG A 16 -5.17 2.23 -3.80
CA ARG A 16 -6.07 1.24 -3.18
C ARG A 16 -6.16 1.40 -1.67
N LEU A 17 -5.02 1.56 -0.96
CA LEU A 17 -5.02 1.79 0.48
C LEU A 17 -5.62 3.16 0.87
N ALA A 18 -5.45 4.19 0.03
CA ALA A 18 -6.14 5.46 0.24
C ALA A 18 -7.66 5.30 0.10
N GLN A 19 -8.12 4.58 -0.92
CA GLN A 19 -9.54 4.25 -1.08
C GLN A 19 -10.06 3.39 0.07
N PHE A 20 -9.29 2.44 0.57
CA PHE A 20 -9.62 1.64 1.76
C PHE A 20 -9.85 2.53 2.99
N ARG A 21 -8.94 3.48 3.25
CA ARG A 21 -9.08 4.44 4.36
C ARG A 21 -10.34 5.29 4.27
N ILE A 22 -10.73 5.69 3.05
CA ILE A 22 -11.93 6.51 2.81
C ILE A 22 -13.20 5.65 2.87
N SER A 23 -13.13 4.40 2.42
CA SER A 23 -14.28 3.49 2.35
C SER A 23 -14.78 3.04 3.72
N ARG A 24 -13.96 3.14 4.78
CA ARG A 24 -14.26 2.66 6.15
C ARG A 24 -14.71 1.18 6.22
N LEU A 25 -14.40 0.40 5.20
CA LEU A 25 -14.68 -1.03 5.15
C LEU A 25 -13.67 -1.80 6.00
N SER A 26 -14.05 -2.99 6.46
CA SER A 26 -13.08 -3.90 7.05
C SER A 26 -12.11 -4.43 5.99
N ALA A 27 -10.88 -4.77 6.37
CA ALA A 27 -9.87 -5.28 5.44
C ALA A 27 -10.39 -6.47 4.61
N THR A 28 -11.14 -7.38 5.25
CA THR A 28 -11.76 -8.54 4.61
C THR A 28 -12.84 -8.15 3.60
N GLU A 29 -13.69 -7.17 3.90
CA GLU A 29 -14.73 -6.70 2.98
C GLU A 29 -14.14 -5.98 1.77
N PHE A 30 -13.11 -5.15 2.01
CA PHE A 30 -12.35 -4.52 0.94
C PHE A 30 -11.67 -5.56 0.06
N CYS A 31 -11.08 -6.59 0.67
CA CYS A 31 -10.44 -7.69 -0.06
C CYS A 31 -11.42 -8.45 -0.95
N ARG A 32 -12.62 -8.74 -0.43
CA ARG A 32 -13.71 -9.35 -1.21
C ARG A 32 -14.16 -8.47 -2.37
N ARG A 33 -14.36 -7.17 -2.13
CA ARG A 33 -14.83 -6.21 -3.14
C ARG A 33 -13.82 -6.00 -4.28
N GLU A 34 -12.53 -5.90 -3.95
CA GLU A 34 -11.45 -5.72 -4.93
C GLU A 34 -10.94 -7.06 -5.51
N SER A 35 -11.51 -8.19 -5.08
CA SER A 35 -11.04 -9.55 -5.46
C SER A 35 -9.53 -9.73 -5.24
N ILE A 36 -9.03 -9.20 -4.12
CA ILE A 36 -7.64 -9.35 -3.68
C ILE A 36 -7.58 -10.31 -2.51
N SER A 37 -6.53 -11.13 -2.46
CA SER A 37 -6.29 -12.00 -1.31
C SER A 37 -5.88 -11.18 -0.09
N GLU A 38 -6.41 -11.53 1.08
CA GLU A 38 -6.05 -10.89 2.36
C GLU A 38 -4.53 -10.93 2.61
N GLY A 39 -3.87 -12.03 2.27
CA GLY A 39 -2.40 -12.14 2.35
C GLY A 39 -1.67 -11.10 1.49
N LYS A 40 -2.17 -10.81 0.29
CA LYS A 40 -1.62 -9.78 -0.60
C LYS A 40 -1.84 -8.38 -0.02
N PHE A 41 -3.01 -8.13 0.55
CA PHE A 41 -3.32 -6.88 1.24
C PHE A 41 -2.37 -6.62 2.43
N TYR A 42 -2.20 -7.60 3.32
CA TYR A 42 -1.30 -7.44 4.48
C TYR A 42 0.16 -7.30 4.07
N TYR A 43 0.60 -8.03 3.02
CA TYR A 43 1.94 -7.88 2.46
C TYR A 43 2.20 -6.45 1.98
N TRP A 44 1.29 -5.89 1.16
CA TRP A 44 1.44 -4.54 0.62
C TRP A 44 1.26 -3.46 1.68
N SER A 45 0.36 -3.64 2.64
CA SER A 45 0.18 -2.72 3.78
C SER A 45 1.47 -2.61 4.60
N ARG A 46 2.10 -3.75 4.94
CA ARG A 46 3.40 -3.76 5.65
C ARG A 46 4.51 -3.14 4.81
N ARG A 47 4.59 -3.47 3.51
CA ARG A 47 5.63 -2.95 2.60
C ARG A 47 5.50 -1.44 2.43
N LEU A 48 4.28 -0.93 2.21
CA LEU A 48 4.01 0.50 2.10
C LEU A 48 4.28 1.23 3.42
N LYS A 49 3.94 0.65 4.57
CA LYS A 49 4.28 1.25 5.87
C LYS A 49 5.80 1.37 6.07
N LYS A 50 6.58 0.38 5.62
CA LYS A 50 8.05 0.44 5.65
C LYS A 50 8.61 1.49 4.68
N LEU A 51 8.05 1.59 3.47
CA LEU A 51 8.47 2.57 2.48
C LEU A 51 8.08 3.99 2.90
N ASP A 52 6.89 4.17 3.47
CA ASP A 52 6.43 5.43 4.02
C ASP A 52 7.26 5.82 5.24
N ALA A 53 7.56 4.88 6.13
CA ALA A 53 8.52 5.11 7.22
C ALA A 53 9.92 5.44 6.70
N ALA A 54 10.42 4.79 5.65
CA ALA A 54 11.71 5.12 5.04
C ALA A 54 11.69 6.50 4.34
N SER A 55 10.56 6.87 3.73
CA SER A 55 10.35 8.17 3.11
C SER A 55 10.13 9.29 4.14
N ALA A 56 9.46 9.00 5.24
CA ALA A 56 9.21 9.90 6.37
C ALA A 56 10.43 9.99 7.29
N LEU A 57 11.28 8.96 7.31
CA LEU A 57 12.64 9.01 7.84
C LEU A 57 13.60 9.71 6.85
N LYS A 58 13.08 10.63 6.05
CA LYS A 58 13.83 11.81 5.65
C LYS A 58 13.46 12.96 6.62
N PRO A 59 13.91 12.95 7.89
CA PRO A 59 13.89 14.16 8.68
C PRO A 59 15.08 15.02 8.23
N LEU A 60 14.78 16.29 7.97
CA LEU A 60 15.53 17.43 8.49
C LEU A 60 17.07 17.35 8.38
N ILE A 61 17.61 17.86 7.27
CA ILE A 61 18.87 18.62 7.33
C ILE A 61 18.46 20.04 6.95
N ALA A 62 18.45 20.91 7.95
CA ALA A 62 18.35 22.35 7.82
C ALA A 62 19.62 22.92 7.17
#